data_AF-A0A8J4RJ42-F1
#
_entry.id   AF-A0A8J4RJ42-F1
#
_cell.length_a   1.000
_cell.length_b   1.000
_cell.length_c   1.000
_cell.angle_alpha   90.00
_cell.angle_beta   90.00
_cell.angle_gamma   90.00
#
_symmetry.space_group_name_H-M   'P 1'
#
loop_
_entity.id
_entity.type
_entity.pdbx_description
1 polymer ?
#
loop_
_entity_poly.entity_id
_entity_poly.type
_entity_poly.pdbx_seq_one_letter_code
_entity_poly.pdbx_strand_id
1 'polypeptide(L)'
;MDREQEDFQFLGFFGVFTESFKIIFSWRRIFSQITLALMLPLSFIFLAHIQISQLLFFKIVNDQDTLDFDGQRGTPSYNKLSNLISFEWTEFWLFKFVYFTFLLILSLLSTSAVVYTIACVYTGKEITFKKVLGVVPKVWKRLMVTFMWSFAIVLAYNIFSGVLFYCWARYFVLYKLGIAIFVGLLVLYLMGFVYISILWHLASVVSVLEDVYGIKAMIKSQALIKGKMGLAVALFCTLTTLFIGVQVLFEILVVLNSTRSTTIRIGIGIVSLLLLFKVFLFALVAQTVVYFVCKSYHHENIDKSLLADHLEVYLGEYVPLKAKDVELGEFDV
;
A
#
# COMPACT_ATOMS: atom_id res chain seq x y z
N MET A 1 -6.56 -17.20 21.33
CA MET A 1 -6.37 -15.75 21.49
C MET A 1 -7.74 -15.25 21.83
N ASP A 2 -8.01 -15.10 23.13
CA ASP A 2 -9.38 -15.19 23.65
C ASP A 2 -9.97 -13.79 23.85
N ARG A 3 -9.71 -12.90 22.89
CA ARG A 3 -10.27 -11.55 22.89
C ARG A 3 -11.53 -11.58 22.06
N GLU A 4 -12.66 -11.27 22.69
CA GLU A 4 -13.95 -11.27 22.02
C GLU A 4 -14.07 -10.06 21.08
N GLN A 5 -14.89 -10.21 20.06
CA GLN A 5 -15.01 -9.25 18.96
C GLN A 5 -15.57 -7.89 19.41
N GLU A 6 -16.32 -7.90 20.50
CA GLU A 6 -16.89 -6.73 21.17
C GLU A 6 -15.82 -5.87 21.86
N ASP A 7 -14.64 -6.42 22.13
CA ASP A 7 -13.53 -5.68 22.76
C ASP A 7 -12.81 -4.76 21.76
N PHE A 8 -12.96 -5.00 20.45
CA PHE A 8 -12.23 -4.24 19.43
C PHE A 8 -12.67 -2.78 19.37
N GLN A 9 -13.94 -2.47 19.63
CA GLN A 9 -14.44 -1.09 19.64
C GLN A 9 -13.74 -0.20 20.68
N PHE A 10 -13.21 -0.81 21.76
CA PHE A 10 -12.51 -0.11 22.84
C PHE A 10 -11.01 0.06 22.57
N LEU A 11 -10.48 -0.49 21.49
CA LEU A 11 -9.08 -0.29 21.12
C LEU A 11 -8.85 1.16 20.70
N GLY A 12 -8.08 1.86 21.53
CA GLY A 12 -7.44 3.13 21.16
C GLY A 12 -6.18 2.93 20.32
N PHE A 13 -5.46 4.02 20.07
CA PHE A 13 -4.22 4.04 19.27
C PHE A 13 -3.19 3.00 19.73
N PHE A 14 -2.79 3.03 21.01
CA PHE A 14 -1.84 2.08 21.57
C PHE A 14 -2.37 0.64 21.63
N GLY A 15 -3.69 0.49 21.72
CA GLY A 15 -4.35 -0.81 21.67
C GLY A 15 -4.13 -1.49 20.33
N VAL A 16 -4.32 -0.75 19.22
CA VAL A 16 -4.10 -1.28 17.87
C VAL A 16 -2.64 -1.70 17.67
N PHE A 17 -1.67 -0.90 18.13
CA PHE A 17 -0.25 -1.28 18.05
C PHE A 17 0.06 -2.55 18.83
N THR A 18 -0.37 -2.60 20.10
CA THR A 18 -0.14 -3.74 20.99
C THR A 18 -0.76 -5.01 20.43
N GLU A 19 -2.00 -4.93 19.94
CA GLU A 19 -2.69 -6.08 19.35
C GLU A 19 -2.00 -6.54 18.05
N SER A 20 -1.57 -5.60 17.21
CA SER A 20 -0.83 -5.92 15.98
C SER A 20 0.49 -6.63 16.28
N PHE A 21 1.25 -6.17 17.27
CA PHE A 21 2.47 -6.85 17.73
C PHE A 21 2.15 -8.24 18.28
N LYS A 22 1.14 -8.37 19.13
CA LYS A 22 0.72 -9.65 19.70
C LYS A 22 0.41 -10.67 18.61
N ILE A 23 -0.38 -10.29 17.60
CA ILE A 23 -0.71 -11.16 16.46
C ILE A 23 0.55 -11.62 15.72
N ILE A 24 1.46 -10.68 15.41
CA ILE A 24 2.71 -10.98 14.69
C ILE A 24 3.58 -11.95 15.49
N PHE A 25 3.73 -11.73 16.80
CA PHE A 25 4.56 -12.57 17.66
C PHE A 25 3.94 -13.95 17.91
N SER A 26 2.63 -14.03 18.13
CA SER A 26 1.91 -15.29 18.34
C SER A 26 2.01 -16.20 17.12
N TRP A 27 1.93 -15.65 15.90
CA TRP A 27 1.96 -16.42 14.65
C TRP A 27 3.25 -16.23 13.85
N ARG A 28 4.36 -15.98 14.56
CA ARG A 28 5.67 -15.62 13.97
C ARG A 28 6.15 -16.59 12.88
N ARG A 29 5.82 -17.89 12.99
CA ARG A 29 6.26 -18.91 12.02
C ARG A 29 5.66 -18.66 10.64
N ILE A 30 4.36 -18.39 10.59
CA ILE A 30 3.62 -18.15 9.33
C ILE A 30 3.97 -16.78 8.78
N PHE A 31 3.97 -15.75 9.64
CA PHE A 31 4.36 -14.41 9.23
C PHE A 31 5.81 -14.36 8.73
N SER A 32 6.74 -15.12 9.31
CA SER A 32 8.11 -15.22 8.81
C SER A 32 8.16 -15.81 7.39
N GLN A 33 7.39 -16.85 7.11
CA GLN A 33 7.30 -17.46 5.77
C GLN A 33 6.71 -16.49 4.74
N ILE A 34 5.60 -15.83 5.07
CA ILE A 34 4.98 -14.78 4.21
C ILE A 34 5.96 -13.63 3.98
N THR A 35 6.65 -13.21 5.04
CA THR A 35 7.60 -12.11 4.97
C THR A 35 8.77 -12.45 4.06
N LEU A 36 9.34 -13.64 4.21
CA LEU A 36 10.49 -14.08 3.40
C LEU A 36 10.09 -14.28 1.92
N ALA A 37 8.88 -14.77 1.66
CA ALA A 37 8.41 -15.07 0.31
C ALA A 37 7.90 -13.83 -0.46
N LEU A 38 7.26 -12.86 0.22
CA LEU A 38 6.56 -11.75 -0.44
C LEU A 38 7.09 -10.38 0.00
N MET A 39 7.25 -10.13 1.30
CA MET A 39 7.66 -8.81 1.81
C MET A 39 9.13 -8.49 1.57
N LEU A 40 10.00 -9.48 1.71
CA LEU A 40 11.43 -9.33 1.48
C LEU A 40 11.74 -8.99 0.01
N PRO A 41 11.21 -9.71 -1.00
CA PRO A 41 11.39 -9.30 -2.38
C PRO A 41 10.73 -7.94 -2.68
N LEU A 42 9.56 -7.65 -2.11
CA LEU A 42 8.91 -6.34 -2.25
C LEU A 42 9.82 -5.20 -1.76
N SER A 43 10.35 -5.31 -0.54
CA SER A 43 11.26 -4.32 0.04
C SER A 43 12.58 -4.21 -0.72
N PHE A 44 13.14 -5.34 -1.17
CA PHE A 44 14.37 -5.35 -1.95
C PHE A 44 14.20 -4.62 -3.27
N ILE A 45 13.13 -4.94 -4.02
CA ILE A 45 12.78 -4.28 -5.27
C ILE A 45 12.57 -2.78 -5.02
N PHE A 46 11.87 -2.41 -3.94
CA PHE A 46 11.63 -1.01 -3.59
C PHE A 46 12.93 -0.21 -3.36
N LEU A 47 13.84 -0.74 -2.55
CA LEU A 47 15.13 -0.08 -2.27
C LEU A 47 16.05 -0.07 -3.49
N ALA A 48 16.10 -1.16 -4.25
CA ALA A 48 16.88 -1.25 -5.47
C ALA A 48 16.43 -0.20 -6.49
N HIS A 49 15.13 0.02 -6.62
CA HIS A 49 14.59 1.05 -7.49
C HIS A 49 14.99 2.47 -7.08
N ILE A 50 15.03 2.79 -5.77
CA ILE A 50 15.52 4.10 -5.32
C ILE A 50 16.94 4.32 -5.83
N GLN A 51 17.81 3.34 -5.64
CA GLN A 51 19.21 3.43 -6.06
C GLN A 51 19.37 3.52 -7.59
N ILE A 52 18.72 2.62 -8.34
CA ILE A 52 18.81 2.58 -9.81
C ILE A 52 18.18 3.84 -10.41
N SER A 53 17.03 4.28 -9.91
CA SER A 53 16.37 5.49 -10.39
C SER A 53 17.23 6.73 -10.20
N GLN A 54 17.95 6.85 -9.08
CA GLN A 54 18.84 7.98 -8.88
C GLN A 54 20.05 7.93 -9.81
N LEU A 55 20.67 6.76 -9.97
CA LEU A 55 21.81 6.59 -10.90
C LEU A 55 21.43 6.95 -12.34
N LEU A 56 20.28 6.44 -12.82
CA LEU A 56 19.79 6.76 -14.16
C LEU A 56 19.44 8.25 -14.29
N PHE A 57 18.79 8.83 -13.28
CA PHE A 57 18.43 10.24 -13.30
C PHE A 57 19.66 11.15 -13.34
N PHE A 58 20.67 10.91 -12.50
CA PHE A 58 21.92 11.67 -12.52
C PHE A 58 22.66 11.54 -13.85
N LYS A 59 22.66 10.35 -14.46
CA LYS A 59 23.25 10.15 -15.78
C LYS A 59 22.53 10.99 -16.85
N ILE A 60 21.20 10.90 -16.92
CA ILE A 60 20.38 11.64 -17.88
C ILE A 60 20.55 13.15 -17.72
N VAL A 61 20.56 13.65 -16.47
CA VAL A 61 20.75 15.08 -16.20
C VAL A 61 22.13 15.55 -16.65
N ASN A 62 23.19 14.77 -16.36
CA ASN A 62 24.55 15.13 -16.76
C ASN A 62 24.73 15.12 -18.30
N ASP A 63 24.13 14.16 -18.99
CA ASP A 63 24.15 14.09 -20.44
C ASP A 63 23.36 15.26 -21.05
N GLN A 64 22.29 15.70 -20.38
CA GLN A 64 21.49 16.87 -20.78
C GLN A 64 22.23 18.19 -20.55
N ASP A 65 22.93 18.35 -19.44
CA ASP A 65 23.81 19.51 -19.17
C ASP A 65 24.94 19.60 -20.22
N THR A 66 25.49 18.45 -20.63
CA THR A 66 26.50 18.37 -21.69
C THR A 66 25.93 18.82 -23.04
N LEU A 67 24.69 18.43 -23.35
CA LEU A 67 23.99 18.89 -24.54
C LEU A 67 23.76 20.40 -24.56
N ASP A 68 23.35 20.97 -23.44
CA ASP A 68 23.05 22.41 -23.37
C ASP A 68 24.31 23.27 -23.41
N PHE A 69 25.45 22.75 -22.95
CA PHE A 69 26.74 23.45 -22.96
C PHE A 69 27.50 23.34 -24.29
N ASP A 70 27.63 22.14 -24.86
CA ASP A 70 28.42 21.87 -26.08
C ASP A 70 27.57 21.83 -27.37
N GLY A 71 26.24 21.80 -27.25
CA GLY A 71 25.33 21.53 -28.36
C GLY A 71 25.06 22.73 -29.26
N GLN A 72 25.75 22.81 -30.39
CA GLN A 72 25.37 23.73 -31.47
C GLN A 72 24.13 23.18 -32.21
N ARG A 73 22.96 23.79 -31.95
CA ARG A 73 21.66 23.40 -32.55
C ARG A 73 21.75 23.33 -34.07
N GLY A 74 21.31 22.21 -34.64
CA GLY A 74 21.27 21.97 -36.09
C GLY A 74 22.43 21.15 -36.67
N THR A 75 23.41 20.76 -35.85
CA THR A 75 24.48 19.85 -36.26
C THR A 75 24.03 18.37 -36.19
N PRO A 76 24.59 17.46 -37.01
CA PRO A 76 24.29 16.03 -36.92
C PRO A 76 24.72 15.41 -35.58
N SER A 77 25.72 15.99 -34.90
CA SER A 77 26.14 15.60 -33.55
C SER A 77 25.05 15.91 -32.51
N TYR A 78 24.46 17.12 -32.58
CA TYR A 78 23.35 17.53 -31.71
C TYR A 78 22.13 16.62 -31.86
N ASN A 79 21.70 16.33 -33.10
CA ASN A 79 20.55 15.47 -33.35
C ASN A 79 20.79 14.03 -32.85
N LYS A 80 22.01 13.52 -32.97
CA LYS A 80 22.38 12.20 -32.46
C LYS A 80 22.30 12.15 -30.93
N LEU A 81 22.86 13.14 -30.24
CA LEU A 81 22.89 13.19 -28.78
C LEU A 81 21.50 13.50 -28.19
N SER A 82 20.70 14.36 -28.82
CA SER A 82 19.28 14.56 -28.51
C SER A 82 18.45 13.27 -28.61
N ASN A 83 18.66 12.47 -29.66
CA ASN A 83 18.00 11.17 -29.82
C ASN A 83 18.45 10.17 -28.75
N LEU A 84 19.74 10.17 -28.37
CA LEU A 84 20.25 9.33 -27.28
C LEU A 84 19.57 9.68 -25.95
N ILE A 85 19.47 10.97 -25.59
CA ILE A 85 18.79 11.39 -24.36
C ILE A 85 17.30 11.03 -24.38
N SER A 86 16.63 11.20 -25.52
CA SER A 86 15.23 10.79 -25.67
C SER A 86 15.05 9.27 -25.47
N PHE A 87 16.00 8.49 -25.96
CA PHE A 87 16.05 7.05 -25.75
C PHE A 87 16.29 6.69 -24.28
N GLU A 88 17.22 7.36 -23.60
CA GLU A 88 17.49 7.14 -22.17
C GLU A 88 16.30 7.52 -21.28
N TRP A 89 15.59 8.61 -21.58
CA TRP A 89 14.32 8.93 -20.93
C TRP A 89 13.27 7.84 -21.15
N THR A 90 13.18 7.32 -22.38
CA THR A 90 12.25 6.22 -22.70
C THR A 90 12.59 4.95 -21.92
N GLU A 91 13.87 4.59 -21.85
CA GLU A 91 14.37 3.46 -21.05
C GLU A 91 14.07 3.66 -19.56
N PHE A 92 14.29 4.86 -19.03
CA PHE A 92 13.98 5.21 -17.65
C PHE A 92 12.48 5.03 -17.33
N TRP A 93 11.59 5.52 -18.20
CA TRP A 93 10.15 5.37 -18.03
C TRP A 93 9.70 3.91 -18.16
N LEU A 94 10.29 3.15 -19.09
CA LEU A 94 10.03 1.73 -19.25
C LEU A 94 10.45 0.95 -17.99
N PHE A 95 11.65 1.23 -17.47
CA PHE A 95 12.12 0.67 -16.21
C PHE A 95 11.16 0.98 -15.05
N LYS A 96 10.72 2.25 -14.92
CA LYS A 96 9.73 2.67 -13.91
C LYS A 96 8.43 1.89 -14.03
N PHE A 97 7.92 1.72 -15.25
CA PHE A 97 6.67 1.01 -15.50
C PHE A 97 6.76 -0.48 -15.14
N VAL A 98 7.82 -1.14 -15.56
CA VAL A 98 8.08 -2.56 -15.24
C VAL A 98 8.24 -2.74 -13.73
N TYR A 99 9.07 -1.90 -13.09
CA TYR A 99 9.25 -1.90 -11.65
C TYR A 99 7.92 -1.72 -10.89
N PHE A 100 7.16 -0.70 -11.27
CA PHE A 100 5.88 -0.39 -10.64
C PHE A 100 4.94 -1.58 -10.74
N THR A 101 4.87 -2.24 -11.90
CA THR A 101 4.07 -3.44 -12.12
C THR A 101 4.45 -4.58 -11.18
N PHE A 102 5.74 -4.90 -11.05
CA PHE A 102 6.20 -5.94 -10.12
C PHE A 102 5.90 -5.59 -8.66
N LEU A 103 6.10 -4.33 -8.28
CA LEU A 103 5.79 -3.83 -6.94
C LEU A 103 4.30 -3.98 -6.64
N LEU A 104 3.43 -3.61 -7.59
CA LEU A 104 1.99 -3.76 -7.44
C LEU A 104 1.60 -5.22 -7.23
N ILE A 105 2.12 -6.13 -8.06
CA ILE A 105 1.85 -7.55 -7.95
C ILE A 105 2.23 -8.04 -6.55
N LEU A 106 3.48 -7.83 -6.13
CA LEU A 106 3.96 -8.30 -4.81
C LEU A 106 3.21 -7.65 -3.65
N SER A 107 2.89 -6.36 -3.75
CA SER A 107 2.11 -5.63 -2.73
C SER A 107 0.73 -6.25 -2.56
N LEU A 108 0.01 -6.49 -3.66
CA LEU A 108 -1.33 -7.08 -3.62
C LEU A 108 -1.32 -8.54 -3.14
N LEU A 109 -0.34 -9.34 -3.57
CA LEU A 109 -0.16 -10.69 -3.03
C LEU A 109 0.12 -10.66 -1.53
N SER A 110 0.91 -9.69 -1.06
CA SER A 110 1.22 -9.58 0.35
C SER A 110 0.03 -9.08 1.17
N THR A 111 -0.76 -8.12 0.67
CA THR A 111 -2.00 -7.67 1.31
C THR A 111 -2.97 -8.83 1.47
N SER A 112 -3.24 -9.55 0.39
CA SER A 112 -4.15 -10.71 0.45
C SER A 112 -3.63 -11.81 1.40
N ALA A 113 -2.34 -12.15 1.36
CA ALA A 113 -1.77 -13.16 2.26
C ALA A 113 -1.85 -12.79 3.74
N VAL A 114 -1.51 -11.55 4.10
CA VAL A 114 -1.53 -11.07 5.49
C VAL A 114 -2.95 -10.94 6.00
N VAL A 115 -3.84 -10.30 5.24
CA VAL A 115 -5.25 -10.10 5.63
C VAL A 115 -5.96 -11.45 5.78
N TYR A 116 -5.77 -12.38 4.84
CA TYR A 116 -6.31 -13.75 4.94
C TYR A 116 -5.76 -14.49 6.16
N THR A 117 -4.45 -14.41 6.42
CA THR A 117 -3.84 -15.05 7.61
C THR A 117 -4.48 -14.54 8.88
N ILE A 118 -4.65 -13.22 9.01
CA ILE A 118 -5.29 -12.61 10.18
C ILE A 118 -6.74 -13.08 10.31
N ALA A 119 -7.49 -13.15 9.22
CA ALA A 119 -8.86 -13.68 9.23
C ALA A 119 -8.92 -15.13 9.73
N CYS A 120 -7.99 -15.99 9.30
CA CYS A 120 -7.90 -17.37 9.81
C CYS A 120 -7.54 -17.41 11.30
N VAL A 121 -6.64 -16.53 11.77
CA VAL A 121 -6.29 -16.41 13.19
C VAL A 121 -7.54 -16.08 14.03
N TYR A 122 -8.39 -15.18 13.54
CA TYR A 122 -9.60 -14.77 14.25
C TYR A 122 -10.74 -15.78 14.21
N THR A 123 -10.83 -16.54 13.12
CA THR A 123 -11.82 -17.62 12.98
C THR A 123 -11.37 -18.94 13.61
N GLY A 124 -10.14 -19.01 14.14
CA GLY A 124 -9.59 -20.21 14.76
C GLY A 124 -9.27 -21.33 13.77
N LYS A 125 -9.24 -21.04 12.47
CA LYS A 125 -8.97 -22.04 11.43
C LYS A 125 -7.50 -22.44 11.39
N GLU A 126 -7.25 -23.69 10.98
CA GLU A 126 -5.89 -24.18 10.78
C GLU A 126 -5.19 -23.42 9.64
N ILE A 127 -4.09 -22.77 10.00
CA ILE A 127 -3.34 -21.92 9.07
C ILE A 127 -2.07 -22.65 8.62
N THR A 128 -1.97 -22.89 7.32
CA THR A 128 -0.72 -23.37 6.71
C THR A 128 -0.33 -22.45 5.55
N PHE A 129 0.96 -22.20 5.40
CA PHE A 129 1.47 -21.31 4.34
C PHE A 129 1.05 -21.76 2.94
N LYS A 130 0.99 -23.07 2.70
CA LYS A 130 0.50 -23.64 1.44
C LYS A 130 -0.98 -23.30 1.18
N LYS A 131 -1.83 -23.36 2.20
CA LYS A 131 -3.24 -22.95 2.10
C LYS A 131 -3.35 -21.45 1.78
N VAL A 132 -2.60 -20.60 2.48
CA VAL A 132 -2.57 -19.14 2.23
C VAL A 132 -2.17 -18.85 0.77
N LEU A 133 -1.08 -19.43 0.28
CA LEU A 133 -0.63 -19.23 -1.10
C LEU A 133 -1.60 -19.79 -2.16
N GLY A 134 -2.36 -20.84 -1.85
CA GLY A 134 -3.38 -21.37 -2.76
C GLY A 134 -4.59 -20.44 -2.90
N VAL A 135 -4.92 -19.68 -1.85
CA VAL A 135 -6.05 -18.74 -1.83
C VAL A 135 -5.69 -17.39 -2.46
N VAL A 136 -4.46 -16.93 -2.27
CA VAL A 136 -3.98 -15.62 -2.75
C VAL A 136 -4.33 -15.34 -4.23
N PRO A 137 -4.08 -16.25 -5.20
CA PRO A 137 -4.44 -16.03 -6.61
C PRO A 137 -5.94 -15.83 -6.87
N LYS A 138 -6.81 -16.44 -6.06
CA LYS A 138 -8.27 -16.33 -6.18
C LYS A 138 -8.75 -14.95 -5.73
N VAL A 139 -8.21 -14.46 -4.62
CA VAL A 139 -8.56 -13.14 -4.05
C VAL A 139 -7.90 -12.00 -4.83
N TRP A 140 -6.72 -12.26 -5.41
CA TRP A 140 -5.91 -11.26 -6.09
C TRP A 140 -6.66 -10.53 -7.21
N LYS A 141 -7.49 -11.23 -8.00
CA LYS A 141 -8.27 -10.60 -9.08
C LYS A 141 -9.23 -9.53 -8.55
N ARG A 142 -9.94 -9.83 -7.47
CA ARG A 142 -10.91 -8.89 -6.85
C ARG A 142 -10.18 -7.69 -6.26
N LEU A 143 -9.09 -7.97 -5.53
CA LEU A 143 -8.24 -6.95 -4.95
C LEU A 143 -7.60 -6.05 -6.02
N MET A 144 -7.18 -6.60 -7.16
CA MET A 144 -6.65 -5.85 -8.30
C MET A 144 -7.69 -4.88 -8.87
N VAL A 145 -8.97 -5.28 -8.98
CA VAL A 145 -10.05 -4.39 -9.43
C VAL A 145 -10.25 -3.23 -8.44
N THR A 146 -10.28 -3.51 -7.15
CA THR A 146 -10.34 -2.47 -6.09
C THR A 146 -9.17 -1.51 -6.21
N PHE A 147 -7.97 -2.06 -6.32
CA PHE A 147 -6.74 -1.30 -6.46
C PHE A 147 -6.74 -0.39 -7.70
N MET A 148 -7.21 -0.88 -8.85
CA MET A 148 -7.29 -0.08 -10.08
C MET A 148 -8.24 1.10 -9.95
N TRP A 149 -9.39 0.92 -9.31
CA TRP A 149 -10.31 2.02 -9.01
C TRP A 149 -9.69 3.02 -8.03
N SER A 150 -9.07 2.55 -6.95
CA SER A 150 -8.36 3.42 -6.00
C SER A 150 -7.25 4.21 -6.68
N PHE A 151 -6.46 3.56 -7.54
CA PHE A 151 -5.39 4.18 -8.32
C PHE A 151 -5.94 5.25 -9.27
N ALA A 152 -7.04 4.97 -9.98
CA ALA A 152 -7.68 5.94 -10.85
C ALA A 152 -8.18 7.18 -10.09
N ILE A 153 -8.75 7.00 -8.90
CA ILE A 153 -9.20 8.10 -8.03
C ILE A 153 -8.00 8.95 -7.58
N VAL A 154 -6.92 8.32 -7.11
CA VAL A 154 -5.70 9.03 -6.69
C VAL A 154 -5.08 9.77 -7.88
N LEU A 155 -5.05 9.15 -9.06
CA LEU A 155 -4.51 9.77 -10.27
C LEU A 155 -5.33 11.00 -10.67
N ALA A 156 -6.66 10.89 -10.71
CA ALA A 156 -7.56 12.00 -11.01
C ALA A 156 -7.40 13.15 -9.98
N TYR A 157 -7.29 12.81 -8.71
CA TYR A 157 -7.04 13.77 -7.63
C TYR A 157 -5.71 14.52 -7.83
N ASN A 158 -4.63 13.80 -8.12
CA ASN A 158 -3.31 14.41 -8.38
C ASN A 158 -3.31 15.30 -9.61
N ILE A 159 -3.94 14.88 -10.72
CA ILE A 159 -4.04 15.69 -11.94
C ILE A 159 -4.82 16.97 -11.66
N PHE A 160 -5.99 16.86 -11.00
CA PHE A 160 -6.82 18.01 -10.66
C PHE A 160 -6.07 19.01 -9.77
N SER A 161 -5.43 18.53 -8.70
CA SER A 161 -4.63 19.38 -7.81
C SER A 161 -3.41 19.97 -8.53
N GLY A 162 -2.75 19.22 -9.41
CA GLY A 162 -1.62 19.69 -10.21
C GLY A 162 -2.01 20.84 -11.14
N VAL A 163 -3.14 20.73 -11.85
CA VAL A 163 -3.70 21.82 -12.66
C VAL A 163 -4.02 23.04 -11.79
N LEU A 164 -4.63 22.82 -10.62
CA LEU A 164 -4.97 23.89 -9.68
C LEU A 164 -3.72 24.62 -9.18
N PHE A 165 -2.66 23.89 -8.79
CA PHE A 165 -1.38 24.47 -8.40
C PHE A 165 -0.69 25.20 -9.55
N TYR A 166 -0.73 24.65 -10.77
CA TYR A 166 -0.16 25.28 -11.96
C TYR A 166 -0.85 26.61 -12.29
N CYS A 167 -2.20 26.62 -12.31
CA CYS A 167 -2.97 27.83 -12.49
C CYS A 167 -2.64 28.85 -11.39
N TRP A 168 -2.64 28.43 -10.13
CA TRP A 168 -2.27 29.30 -9.02
C TRP A 168 -0.87 29.91 -9.19
N ALA A 169 0.13 29.08 -9.56
CA ALA A 169 1.50 29.52 -9.77
C ALA A 169 1.61 30.55 -10.90
N ARG A 170 0.84 30.39 -11.98
CA ARG A 170 0.87 31.31 -13.12
C ARG A 170 0.33 32.70 -12.77
N TYR A 171 -0.68 32.79 -11.92
CA TYR A 171 -1.40 34.06 -11.66
C TYR A 171 -0.97 34.78 -10.38
N PHE A 172 -0.46 34.09 -9.35
CA PHE A 172 -0.32 34.66 -8.00
C PHE A 172 1.09 34.61 -7.39
N VAL A 173 2.11 34.11 -8.09
CA VAL A 173 3.48 33.90 -7.55
C VAL A 173 4.16 35.15 -6.99
N LEU A 174 3.78 36.36 -7.44
CA LEU A 174 4.43 37.60 -7.04
C LEU A 174 3.81 38.30 -5.82
N TYR A 175 2.71 37.79 -5.26
CA TYR A 175 2.00 38.45 -4.16
C TYR A 175 2.20 37.70 -2.84
N LYS A 176 2.51 38.42 -1.74
CA LYS A 176 2.58 37.83 -0.38
C LYS A 176 1.29 37.12 0.02
N LEU A 177 0.13 37.64 -0.42
CA LEU A 177 -1.18 37.02 -0.23
C LEU A 177 -1.28 35.67 -0.95
N GLY A 178 -0.61 35.54 -2.11
CA GLY A 178 -0.52 34.30 -2.86
C GLY A 178 0.10 33.19 -2.03
N ILE A 179 1.22 33.44 -1.34
CA ILE A 179 1.92 32.41 -0.55
C ILE A 179 0.98 31.83 0.53
N ALA A 180 0.21 32.69 1.22
CA ALA A 180 -0.76 32.23 2.21
C ALA A 180 -1.86 31.33 1.60
N ILE A 181 -2.37 31.70 0.43
CA ILE A 181 -3.36 30.90 -0.32
C ILE A 181 -2.75 29.56 -0.76
N PHE A 182 -1.50 29.55 -1.24
CA PHE A 182 -0.80 28.34 -1.63
C PHE A 182 -0.62 27.39 -0.45
N VAL A 183 -0.20 27.90 0.71
CA VAL A 183 -0.09 27.08 1.93
C VAL A 183 -1.45 26.50 2.30
N GLY A 184 -2.53 27.28 2.23
CA GLY A 184 -3.89 26.77 2.46
C GLY A 184 -4.30 25.66 1.48
N LEU A 185 -4.05 25.85 0.19
CA LEU A 185 -4.31 24.84 -0.86
C LEU A 185 -3.47 23.59 -0.68
N LEU A 186 -2.20 23.74 -0.30
CA LEU A 186 -1.30 22.62 -0.01
C LEU A 186 -1.80 21.81 1.18
N VAL A 187 -2.23 22.46 2.26
CA VAL A 187 -2.81 21.79 3.42
C VAL A 187 -4.08 21.03 3.03
N LEU A 188 -4.99 21.64 2.27
CA LEU A 188 -6.19 20.96 1.76
C LEU A 188 -5.85 19.75 0.89
N TYR A 189 -4.85 19.89 0.01
CA TYR A 189 -4.35 18.80 -0.82
C TYR A 189 -3.82 17.63 0.03
N LEU A 190 -3.00 17.92 1.04
CA LEU A 190 -2.44 16.91 1.93
C LEU A 190 -3.54 16.21 2.75
N MET A 191 -4.51 16.97 3.27
CA MET A 191 -5.65 16.41 4.00
C MET A 191 -6.47 15.45 3.13
N GLY A 192 -6.81 15.85 1.91
CA GLY A 192 -7.53 15.00 0.97
C GLY A 192 -6.71 13.78 0.55
N PHE A 193 -5.40 13.92 0.34
CA PHE A 193 -4.51 12.82 -0.02
C PHE A 193 -4.43 11.77 1.10
N VAL A 194 -4.27 12.20 2.35
CA VAL A 194 -4.30 11.31 3.51
C VAL A 194 -5.64 10.59 3.61
N TYR A 195 -6.75 11.30 3.43
CA TYR A 195 -8.08 10.72 3.48
C TYR A 195 -8.28 9.62 2.43
N ILE A 196 -7.97 9.91 1.16
CA ILE A 196 -8.09 8.94 0.05
C ILE A 196 -7.17 7.73 0.30
N SER A 197 -5.96 7.96 0.81
CA SER A 197 -5.02 6.88 1.12
C SER A 197 -5.55 5.94 2.19
N ILE A 198 -6.15 6.46 3.27
CA ILE A 198 -6.74 5.63 4.32
C ILE A 198 -7.91 4.81 3.75
N LEU A 199 -8.79 5.44 2.96
CA LEU A 199 -9.89 4.73 2.31
C LEU A 199 -9.40 3.62 1.39
N TRP A 200 -8.36 3.87 0.60
CA TRP A 200 -7.76 2.87 -0.27
C TRP A 200 -7.19 1.67 0.51
N HIS A 201 -6.41 1.93 1.55
CA HIS A 201 -5.86 0.84 2.37
C HIS A 201 -6.97 0.02 3.03
N LEU A 202 -8.00 0.68 3.56
CA LEU A 202 -9.14 0.01 4.17
C LEU A 202 -9.97 -0.77 3.15
N ALA A 203 -10.24 -0.20 1.97
CA ALA A 203 -10.95 -0.87 0.88
C ALA A 203 -10.19 -2.11 0.37
N SER A 204 -8.86 -2.08 0.41
CA SER A 204 -8.03 -3.24 0.07
C SER A 204 -8.24 -4.39 1.06
N VAL A 205 -8.36 -4.08 2.36
CA VAL A 205 -8.71 -5.07 3.40
C VAL A 205 -10.14 -5.57 3.22
N VAL A 206 -11.11 -4.66 3.02
CA VAL A 206 -12.53 -5.00 2.75
C VAL A 206 -12.64 -5.95 1.56
N SER A 207 -11.94 -5.67 0.47
CA SER A 207 -11.99 -6.48 -0.76
C SER A 207 -11.41 -7.89 -0.60
N VAL A 208 -10.60 -8.14 0.43
CA VAL A 208 -10.07 -9.47 0.74
C VAL A 208 -11.03 -10.22 1.67
N LEU A 209 -11.55 -9.52 2.68
CA LEU A 209 -12.36 -10.13 3.73
C LEU A 209 -13.84 -10.28 3.37
N GLU A 210 -14.32 -9.52 2.39
CA GLU A 210 -15.72 -9.49 2.00
C GLU A 210 -15.90 -9.72 0.50
N ASP A 211 -17.09 -10.15 0.10
CA ASP A 211 -17.46 -10.36 -1.31
C ASP A 211 -17.81 -9.04 -2.04
N VAL A 212 -17.14 -7.94 -1.68
CA VAL A 212 -17.35 -6.60 -2.22
C VAL A 212 -16.01 -6.05 -2.71
N TYR A 213 -15.94 -5.60 -3.97
CA TYR A 213 -14.71 -5.12 -4.61
C TYR A 213 -14.96 -3.87 -5.47
N GLY A 214 -13.89 -3.24 -5.96
CA GLY A 214 -13.97 -2.03 -6.79
C GLY A 214 -14.46 -0.80 -6.00
N ILE A 215 -15.28 0.01 -6.67
CA ILE A 215 -15.90 1.21 -6.06
C ILE A 215 -16.78 0.85 -4.86
N LYS A 216 -17.46 -0.30 -4.89
CA LYS A 216 -18.34 -0.72 -3.78
C LYS A 216 -17.52 -0.92 -2.49
N ALA A 217 -16.31 -1.47 -2.59
CA ALA A 217 -15.41 -1.61 -1.44
C ALA A 217 -14.92 -0.25 -0.91
N MET A 218 -14.68 0.72 -1.81
CA MET A 218 -14.34 2.09 -1.42
C MET A 218 -15.49 2.78 -0.66
N ILE A 219 -16.72 2.70 -1.17
CA ILE A 219 -17.92 3.26 -0.50
C ILE A 219 -18.10 2.60 0.87
N LYS A 220 -17.92 1.28 0.95
CA LYS A 220 -18.01 0.58 2.24
C LYS A 220 -16.90 1.00 3.21
N SER A 221 -15.67 1.16 2.74
CA SER A 221 -14.56 1.66 3.57
C SER A 221 -14.85 3.07 4.12
N GLN A 222 -15.49 3.92 3.32
CA GLN A 222 -15.92 5.25 3.73
C GLN A 222 -17.02 5.22 4.79
N ALA A 223 -17.95 4.26 4.71
CA ALA A 223 -18.96 4.06 5.73
C ALA A 223 -18.32 3.59 7.05
N LEU A 224 -17.43 2.59 6.98
CA LEU A 224 -16.78 1.97 8.14
C LEU A 224 -15.88 2.94 8.94
N ILE A 225 -15.19 3.86 8.27
CA ILE A 225 -14.26 4.77 8.95
C ILE A 225 -14.97 5.87 9.76
N LYS A 226 -16.27 6.10 9.53
CA LYS A 226 -17.03 7.13 10.23
C LYS A 226 -17.05 6.84 11.74
N GLY A 227 -16.76 7.85 12.55
CA GLY A 227 -16.70 7.73 14.02
C GLY A 227 -15.34 7.33 14.59
N LYS A 228 -14.45 6.69 13.83
CA LYS A 228 -13.07 6.35 14.25
C LYS A 228 -11.98 6.96 13.36
N MET A 229 -12.32 8.01 12.60
CA MET A 229 -11.41 8.68 11.66
C MET A 229 -10.13 9.20 12.33
N GLY A 230 -10.22 9.79 13.53
CA GLY A 230 -9.03 10.29 14.25
C GLY A 230 -8.02 9.19 14.57
N LEU A 231 -8.50 8.00 14.96
CA LEU A 231 -7.65 6.81 15.20
C LEU A 231 -6.96 6.36 13.91
N ALA A 232 -7.73 6.24 12.82
CA ALA A 232 -7.21 5.81 11.53
C ALA A 232 -6.17 6.79 10.96
N VAL A 233 -6.43 8.10 11.07
CA VAL A 233 -5.48 9.16 10.67
C VAL A 233 -4.21 9.09 11.49
N ALA A 234 -4.31 9.01 12.82
CA ALA A 234 -3.12 8.91 13.68
C ALA A 234 -2.26 7.70 13.31
N LEU A 235 -2.87 6.53 13.14
CA LEU A 235 -2.17 5.29 12.76
C LEU A 235 -1.52 5.40 11.38
N PHE A 236 -2.26 5.89 10.39
CA PHE A 236 -1.74 6.06 9.04
C PHE A 236 -0.57 7.04 9.01
N CYS A 237 -0.68 8.17 9.69
CA CYS A 237 0.40 9.14 9.81
C CYS A 237 1.62 8.54 10.50
N THR A 238 1.47 7.81 11.61
CA THR A 238 2.61 7.17 12.29
C THR A 238 3.30 6.14 11.40
N LEU A 239 2.55 5.25 10.74
CA LEU A 239 3.10 4.25 9.83
C LEU A 239 3.80 4.88 8.62
N THR A 240 3.19 5.92 8.05
CA THR A 240 3.76 6.66 6.91
C THR A 240 5.04 7.38 7.31
N THR A 241 5.09 8.01 8.49
CA THR A 241 6.30 8.65 9.00
C THR A 241 7.44 7.65 9.20
N LEU A 242 7.14 6.45 9.73
CA LEU A 242 8.14 5.39 9.86
C LEU A 242 8.66 4.97 8.48
N PHE A 243 7.76 4.74 7.53
CA PHE A 243 8.12 4.36 6.15
C PHE A 243 9.01 5.41 5.47
N ILE A 244 8.61 6.68 5.50
CA ILE A 244 9.39 7.81 4.95
C ILE A 244 10.74 7.91 5.67
N GLY A 245 10.78 7.73 6.99
CA GLY A 245 12.02 7.74 7.77
C GLY A 245 13.03 6.70 7.28
N VAL A 246 12.59 5.45 7.03
CA VAL A 246 13.46 4.40 6.46
C VAL A 246 13.95 4.79 5.06
N GLN A 247 13.05 5.33 4.23
CA GLN A 247 13.39 5.73 2.86
C GLN A 247 14.44 6.85 2.84
N VAL A 248 14.23 7.92 3.61
CA VAL A 248 15.16 9.05 3.70
C VAL A 248 16.52 8.60 4.27
N LEU A 249 16.50 7.73 5.29
CA LEU A 249 17.72 7.17 5.86
C LEU A 249 18.51 6.38 4.80
N PHE A 250 17.83 5.55 4.01
CA PHE A 250 18.46 4.79 2.93
C PHE A 250 19.00 5.73 1.84
N GLU A 251 18.22 6.70 1.41
CA GLU A 251 18.60 7.64 0.36
C GLU A 251 19.87 8.44 0.72
N ILE A 252 19.89 9.05 1.91
CA ILE A 252 21.02 9.86 2.38
C ILE A 252 22.27 9.00 2.62
N LEU A 253 22.13 7.87 3.33
CA LEU A 253 23.29 7.10 3.78
C LEU A 253 23.82 6.12 2.73
N VAL A 254 22.96 5.61 1.86
CA VAL A 254 23.31 4.61 0.84
C VAL A 254 23.48 5.24 -0.53
N VAL A 255 22.59 6.14 -0.96
CA VAL A 255 22.57 6.59 -2.35
C VAL A 255 23.35 7.89 -2.57
N LEU A 256 23.17 8.90 -1.70
CA LEU A 256 23.89 10.18 -1.77
C LEU A 256 25.37 10.10 -1.33
N ASN A 257 25.91 8.88 -1.18
CA ASN A 257 27.32 8.59 -0.90
C ASN A 257 27.91 9.36 0.30
N SER A 258 27.09 9.63 1.32
CA SER A 258 27.49 10.37 2.52
C SER A 258 28.54 9.62 3.36
N THR A 259 28.63 8.28 3.21
CA THR A 259 29.57 7.44 3.97
C THR A 259 30.80 7.05 3.14
N ARG A 260 32.01 7.22 3.71
CA ARG A 260 33.29 7.02 3.00
C ARG A 260 33.65 5.54 2.78
N SER A 261 33.03 4.60 3.49
CA SER A 261 33.35 3.16 3.39
C SER A 261 32.19 2.34 2.80
N THR A 262 32.50 1.60 1.74
CA THR A 262 31.54 0.73 1.03
C THR A 262 30.94 -0.34 1.95
N THR A 263 31.70 -0.85 2.91
CA THR A 263 31.25 -1.87 3.86
C THR A 263 30.13 -1.36 4.76
N ILE A 264 30.26 -0.14 5.30
CA ILE A 264 29.22 0.48 6.15
C ILE A 264 27.97 0.74 5.32
N ARG A 265 28.15 1.18 4.06
CA ARG A 265 27.04 1.42 3.13
C ARG A 265 26.20 0.16 2.87
N ILE A 266 26.85 -0.98 2.62
CA ILE A 266 26.18 -2.27 2.44
C ILE A 266 25.44 -2.66 3.73
N GLY A 267 26.09 -2.50 4.89
CA GLY A 267 25.48 -2.77 6.19
C GLY A 267 24.20 -1.95 6.43
N ILE A 268 24.23 -0.65 6.17
CA ILE A 268 23.06 0.23 6.29
C ILE A 268 21.96 -0.16 5.30
N GLY A 269 22.32 -0.54 4.08
CA GLY A 269 21.36 -1.03 3.09
C GLY A 269 20.63 -2.29 3.58
N ILE A 270 21.36 -3.24 4.16
CA ILE A 270 20.77 -4.45 4.76
C ILE A 270 19.87 -4.08 5.94
N VAL A 271 20.32 -3.22 6.85
CA VAL A 271 19.49 -2.78 8.00
C VAL A 271 18.21 -2.08 7.52
N SER A 272 18.30 -1.23 6.50
CA SER A 272 17.16 -0.54 5.91
C SER A 272 16.18 -1.52 5.26
N LEU A 273 16.69 -2.54 4.56
CA LEU A 273 15.89 -3.64 4.01
C LEU A 273 15.15 -4.38 5.12
N LEU A 274 15.85 -4.73 6.20
CA LEU A 274 15.28 -5.44 7.34
C LEU A 274 14.18 -4.60 8.01
N LEU A 275 14.41 -3.31 8.19
CA LEU A 275 13.45 -2.39 8.79
C LEU A 275 12.23 -2.19 7.89
N LEU A 276 12.44 -2.03 6.58
CA LEU A 276 11.37 -1.75 5.62
C LEU A 276 10.35 -2.89 5.54
N PHE A 277 10.80 -4.14 5.43
CA PHE A 277 9.86 -5.26 5.38
C PHE A 277 9.07 -5.39 6.69
N LYS A 278 9.69 -5.07 7.84
CA LYS A 278 9.02 -5.09 9.15
C LYS A 278 7.94 -4.02 9.20
N VAL A 279 8.23 -2.82 8.69
CA VAL A 279 7.27 -1.72 8.58
C VAL A 279 6.10 -2.13 7.68
N PHE A 280 6.34 -2.74 6.51
CA PHE A 280 5.26 -3.22 5.64
C PHE A 280 4.38 -4.28 6.30
N LEU A 281 4.99 -5.30 6.93
CA LEU A 281 4.25 -6.33 7.65
C LEU A 281 3.39 -5.72 8.75
N PHE A 282 3.99 -4.87 9.57
CA PHE A 282 3.30 -4.21 10.67
C PHE A 282 2.17 -3.30 10.17
N ALA A 283 2.39 -2.55 9.09
CA ALA A 283 1.39 -1.67 8.50
C ALA A 283 0.17 -2.45 8.01
N LEU A 284 0.36 -3.58 7.30
CA LEU A 284 -0.76 -4.41 6.86
C LEU A 284 -1.54 -5.02 8.02
N VAL A 285 -0.84 -5.51 9.05
CA VAL A 285 -1.49 -6.07 10.24
C VAL A 285 -2.30 -4.99 10.96
N ALA A 286 -1.71 -3.81 11.19
CA ALA A 286 -2.37 -2.69 11.85
C ALA A 286 -3.59 -2.20 11.05
N GLN A 287 -3.50 -2.10 9.72
CA GLN A 287 -4.64 -1.76 8.85
C GLN A 287 -5.77 -2.79 8.96
N THR A 288 -5.43 -4.07 9.05
CA THR A 288 -6.43 -5.13 9.23
C THR A 288 -7.09 -5.04 10.61
N VAL A 289 -6.32 -4.76 11.67
CA VAL A 289 -6.89 -4.52 13.01
C VAL A 289 -7.79 -3.29 13.01
N VAL A 290 -7.41 -2.19 12.34
CA VAL A 290 -8.27 -1.00 12.18
C VAL A 290 -9.58 -1.34 11.49
N TYR A 291 -9.56 -2.19 10.46
CA TYR A 291 -10.79 -2.70 9.84
C TYR A 291 -11.69 -3.39 10.87
N PHE A 292 -11.13 -4.29 11.69
CA PHE A 292 -11.89 -4.97 12.75
C PHE A 292 -12.45 -4.00 13.80
N VAL A 293 -11.67 -2.98 14.20
CA VAL A 293 -12.13 -1.91 15.11
C VAL A 293 -13.28 -1.12 14.51
N CYS A 294 -13.17 -0.70 13.25
CA CYS A 294 -14.21 0.07 12.56
C CYS A 294 -15.50 -0.75 12.41
N LYS A 295 -15.37 -2.03 12.06
CA LYS A 295 -16.51 -2.93 11.88
C LYS A 295 -17.23 -3.22 13.22
N SER A 296 -16.46 -3.47 14.27
CA SER A 296 -16.97 -3.64 15.64
C SER A 296 -17.70 -2.38 16.14
N TYR A 297 -17.15 -1.18 15.86
CA TYR A 297 -17.78 0.09 16.24
C TYR A 297 -19.18 0.31 15.63
N HIS A 298 -19.39 -0.14 14.39
CA HIS A 298 -20.71 -0.06 13.74
C HIS A 298 -21.66 -1.19 14.14
N HIS A 299 -21.27 -2.08 15.06
CA HIS A 299 -22.03 -3.27 15.45
C HIS A 299 -22.41 -4.14 14.25
N GLU A 300 -21.63 -4.05 13.16
CA GLU A 300 -21.74 -5.01 12.06
C GLU A 300 -21.19 -6.34 12.59
N ASN A 301 -22.06 -7.33 12.81
CA ASN A 301 -21.64 -8.67 13.19
C ASN A 301 -20.63 -9.19 12.17
N ILE A 302 -19.37 -9.32 12.58
CA ILE A 302 -18.42 -10.22 11.95
C ILE A 302 -18.83 -11.59 12.44
N ASP A 303 -19.85 -12.19 11.82
CA ASP A 303 -20.15 -13.57 12.11
C ASP A 303 -18.89 -14.37 11.80
N LYS A 304 -18.23 -14.88 12.84
CA LYS A 304 -17.01 -15.70 12.67
C LYS A 304 -17.31 -16.89 11.76
N SER A 305 -18.55 -17.40 11.82
CA SER A 305 -19.11 -18.38 10.89
C SER A 305 -19.16 -17.84 9.46
N LEU A 306 -19.75 -16.67 9.20
CA LEU A 306 -19.86 -16.10 7.85
C LEU A 306 -18.48 -15.77 7.25
N LEU A 307 -17.54 -15.26 8.06
CA LEU A 307 -16.15 -15.07 7.64
C LEU A 307 -15.45 -16.42 7.42
N ALA A 308 -15.69 -17.41 8.27
CA ALA A 308 -15.20 -18.77 8.11
C ALA A 308 -15.73 -19.40 6.81
N ASP A 309 -17.01 -19.33 6.53
CA ASP A 309 -17.65 -19.85 5.32
C ASP A 309 -17.05 -19.19 4.08
N HIS A 310 -16.88 -17.86 4.10
CA HIS A 310 -16.17 -17.15 3.03
C HIS A 310 -14.71 -17.63 2.85
N LEU A 311 -13.98 -17.88 3.93
CA LEU A 311 -12.62 -18.46 3.86
C LEU A 311 -12.63 -19.88 3.29
N GLU A 312 -13.64 -20.68 3.62
CA GLU A 312 -13.82 -22.06 3.16
C GLU A 312 -14.18 -22.14 1.67
N VAL A 313 -14.98 -21.19 1.18
CA VAL A 313 -15.24 -21.00 -0.26
C VAL A 313 -13.93 -20.73 -1.01
N TYR A 314 -13.00 -19.96 -0.43
CA TYR A 314 -11.70 -19.75 -1.05
C TYR A 314 -10.84 -21.01 -1.10
N LEU A 315 -10.93 -21.88 -0.09
CA LEU A 315 -10.25 -23.18 -0.07
C LEU A 315 -10.88 -24.17 -1.07
N GLY A 316 -12.14 -23.95 -1.47
CA GLY A 316 -12.90 -24.89 -2.31
C GLY A 316 -13.38 -26.12 -1.52
N GLU A 317 -13.33 -26.04 -0.19
CA GLU A 317 -13.75 -27.11 0.74
C GLU A 317 -15.26 -27.02 1.05
N TYR A 318 -15.91 -25.90 0.69
CA TYR A 318 -17.33 -25.65 0.97
C TYR A 318 -18.05 -25.03 -0.24
N VAL A 319 -19.26 -25.53 -0.54
CA VAL A 319 -20.22 -24.89 -1.45
C VAL A 319 -21.29 -24.23 -0.57
N PRO A 320 -21.47 -22.89 -0.64
CA PRO A 320 -22.46 -22.21 0.18
C PRO A 320 -23.86 -22.65 -0.24
N LEU A 321 -24.65 -23.13 0.71
CA LEU A 321 -26.08 -23.40 0.52
C LEU A 321 -26.75 -22.10 0.06
N LYS A 322 -27.31 -22.10 -1.16
CA LYS A 322 -28.08 -20.94 -1.63
C LYS A 322 -29.43 -21.00 -0.93
N ALA A 323 -30.05 -19.84 -0.67
CA ALA A 323 -31.39 -19.78 -0.07
C ALA A 323 -32.46 -20.61 -0.81
N LYS A 324 -32.24 -20.95 -2.09
CA LYS A 324 -33.09 -21.87 -2.86
C LYS A 324 -33.04 -23.33 -2.40
N ASP A 325 -31.99 -23.73 -1.68
CA ASP A 325 -31.80 -25.11 -1.21
C ASP A 325 -32.46 -25.34 0.16
N VAL A 326 -32.89 -24.27 0.85
CA VAL A 326 -33.56 -24.32 2.16
C VAL A 326 -35.09 -24.44 2.00
N GLU A 327 -35.67 -23.91 0.93
CA GLU A 327 -37.11 -24.00 0.66
C GLU A 327 -37.58 -25.41 0.25
N LEU A 328 -36.66 -26.33 -0.06
CA LEU A 328 -36.97 -27.71 -0.47
C LEU A 328 -37.04 -28.72 0.70
N GLY A 329 -36.86 -28.27 1.95
CA GLY A 329 -36.87 -29.13 3.14
C GLY A 329 -38.17 -29.15 3.94
N GLU A 330 -39.16 -28.31 3.60
CA GLU A 330 -40.41 -28.14 4.40
C GLU A 330 -41.68 -28.72 3.75
N PHE A 331 -41.56 -29.66 2.82
CA PHE A 331 -42.73 -30.41 2.35
C PHE A 331 -42.43 -31.91 2.24
N ASP A 332 -42.70 -32.63 3.34
CA ASP A 332 -43.33 -33.96 3.32
C ASP A 332 -43.78 -34.30 4.76
N VAL A 333 -45.06 -34.05 5.04
CA VAL A 333 -45.84 -34.65 6.15
C VAL A 333 -47.00 -35.42 5.55
#